data_AF-A0A538L6U2-F1
#
_entry.id   AF-A0A538L6U2-F1
#
_cell.length_a   1.000
_cell.length_b   1.000
_cell.length_c   1.000
_cell.angle_alpha   90.00
_cell.angle_beta   90.00
_cell.angle_gamma   90.00
#
_symmetry.space_group_name_H-M   'P 1'
#
loop_
_entity.id
_entity.type
_entity.pdbx_description
1 polymer ?
#
loop_
_entity_poly.entity_id
_entity_poly.type
_entity_poly.pdbx_seq_one_letter_code
_entity_poly.pdbx_strand_id
1 'polypeptide(L)' 'LHYKGRPNRRLRGLRLSGAAERGAELRLGDRTVGALGSVAVSPVHGPIGLAIVRREADPGDVLEVGDSGTTAELVELPF' A
#
# COMPACT_ATOMS: atom_id res chain seq x y z
N LEU A 1 -12.53 -4.39 17.53
CA LEU A 1 -12.96 -4.54 16.12
C LEU A 1 -13.26 -6.02 15.85
N HIS A 2 -14.50 -6.46 16.09
CA HIS A 2 -14.91 -7.87 15.96
C HIS A 2 -15.34 -8.15 14.51
N TYR A 3 -14.43 -8.63 13.65
CA TYR A 3 -14.80 -9.08 12.31
C TYR A 3 -15.23 -10.55 12.33
N LYS A 4 -16.49 -10.82 11.97
CA LYS A 4 -17.08 -12.16 11.82
C LYS A 4 -16.52 -12.89 10.58
N GLY A 5 -15.22 -13.20 10.58
CA GLY A 5 -14.59 -14.15 9.65
C GLY A 5 -14.22 -13.66 8.25
N ARG A 6 -14.59 -12.44 7.84
CA ARG A 6 -14.22 -11.93 6.50
C ARG A 6 -13.79 -10.45 6.54
N PRO A 7 -12.63 -10.13 7.14
CA PRO A 7 -12.11 -8.77 7.13
C PRO A 7 -11.93 -8.29 5.69
N ASN A 8 -12.55 -7.14 5.36
CA ASN A 8 -12.47 -6.54 4.02
C ASN A 8 -11.13 -5.82 3.77
N ARG A 9 -10.17 -5.96 4.69
CA ARG A 9 -8.88 -5.28 4.65
C ARG A 9 -7.78 -6.20 5.15
N ARG A 10 -6.61 -6.13 4.55
CA ARG A 10 -5.41 -6.90 4.90
C ARG A 10 -4.21 -5.97 5.02
N LEU A 11 -3.29 -6.33 5.92
CA LEU A 11 -1.98 -5.70 5.93
C LEU A 11 -1.18 -6.18 4.71
N ARG A 12 -0.62 -5.25 3.96
CA ARG A 12 0.18 -5.52 2.76
C ARG A 12 1.48 -4.70 2.77
N GLY A 13 2.50 -5.25 2.13
CA GLY A 13 3.71 -4.52 1.79
C GLY A 13 3.51 -3.71 0.52
N LEU A 14 4.26 -2.62 0.41
CA LEU A 14 4.27 -1.73 -0.74
C LEU A 14 5.72 -1.45 -1.14
N ARG A 15 6.06 -1.66 -2.41
CA ARG A 15 7.32 -1.18 -2.99
C ARG A 15 7.05 0.15 -3.69
N LEU A 16 7.67 1.21 -3.22
CA LEU A 16 7.39 2.57 -3.68
C LEU A 16 8.37 2.96 -4.78
N SER A 17 7.87 3.60 -5.85
CA SER A 17 8.73 4.11 -6.93
C SER A 17 9.51 5.37 -6.54
N GLY A 18 9.15 6.00 -5.41
CA GLY A 18 9.81 7.19 -4.90
C GLY A 18 9.46 7.46 -3.44
N ALA A 19 9.84 8.65 -2.96
CA ALA A 19 9.47 9.09 -1.62
C ALA A 19 7.95 9.26 -1.51
N ALA A 20 7.38 8.79 -0.40
CA ALA A 20 5.98 8.94 -0.08
C ALA A 20 5.81 9.22 1.41
N GLU A 21 4.73 9.90 1.76
CA GLU A 21 4.43 10.26 3.13
C GLU A 21 3.48 9.27 3.79
N ARG A 22 3.64 9.12 5.10
CA ARG A 22 2.64 8.42 5.91
C ARG A 22 1.30 9.14 5.80
N GLY A 23 0.24 8.38 5.60
CA GLY A 23 -1.12 8.88 5.43
C GLY A 23 -1.50 9.16 3.97
N ALA A 24 -0.54 9.12 3.03
CA ALA A 24 -0.86 9.29 1.61
C ALA A 24 -1.86 8.23 1.14
N GLU A 25 -2.88 8.66 0.40
CA GLU A 25 -3.92 7.77 -0.12
C GLU A 25 -3.34 6.79 -1.14
N LEU A 26 -3.87 5.56 -1.14
CA LEU A 26 -3.55 4.54 -2.12
C LEU A 26 -4.75 4.35 -3.03
N ARG A 27 -4.57 4.55 -4.34
CA ARG A 27 -5.64 4.48 -5.33
C ARG A 27 -5.37 3.41 -6.37
N LEU A 28 -6.39 2.61 -6.67
CA LEU A 28 -6.42 1.68 -7.80
C LEU A 28 -7.39 2.24 -8.84
N GLY A 29 -6.85 2.89 -9.87
CA GLY A 29 -7.62 3.75 -10.77
C GLY A 29 -8.31 4.88 -9.99
N ASP A 30 -9.62 5.01 -10.13
CA ASP A 30 -10.40 6.07 -9.46
C ASP A 30 -10.79 5.76 -8.00
N ARG A 31 -10.38 4.60 -7.46
CA ARG A 31 -10.86 4.13 -6.15
C ARG A 31 -9.76 4.16 -5.10
N THR A 32 -10.01 4.85 -3.98
CA THR A 32 -9.16 4.78 -2.80
C THR A 32 -9.31 3.43 -2.08
N VAL A 33 -8.23 2.63 -2.09
CA VAL A 33 -8.15 1.28 -1.52
C VAL A 33 -7.45 1.24 -0.16
N GLY A 34 -6.80 2.30 0.26
CA GLY A 34 -6.11 2.38 1.55
C GLY A 34 -5.37 3.70 1.73
N ALA A 35 -4.50 3.74 2.73
CA ALA A 35 -3.55 4.81 2.94
C ALA A 35 -2.24 4.23 3.51
N LEU A 36 -1.11 4.87 3.23
CA LEU A 36 0.19 4.48 3.75
C LEU A 36 0.21 4.57 5.28
N GLY A 37 0.44 3.45 5.95
CA GLY A 37 0.51 3.37 7.41
C GLY A 37 1.92 3.61 7.95
N SER A 38 2.92 3.01 7.31
CA SER A 38 4.35 3.15 7.65
C SER A 38 5.16 3.25 6.38
N VAL A 39 6.25 4.03 6.42
CA VAL A 39 7.16 4.24 5.29
C VAL A 39 8.59 4.16 5.81
N ALA A 40 9.48 3.53 5.04
CA ALA A 40 10.91 3.45 5.32
C ALA A 40 11.71 3.35 4.02
N VAL A 41 12.99 3.68 4.06
CA VAL A 41 13.94 3.39 2.96
C VAL A 41 14.78 2.20 3.37
N SER A 42 14.54 1.06 2.73
CA SER A 42 15.32 -0.16 2.92
C SER A 42 16.62 -0.09 2.11
N PRO A 43 17.78 -0.46 2.68
CA PRO A 43 19.02 -0.59 1.91
C PRO A 43 18.94 -1.66 0.80
N VAL A 44 18.08 -2.67 0.96
CA VAL A 44 17.95 -3.79 0.01
C VAL A 44 16.85 -3.55 -1.02
N HIS A 45 15.72 -2.99 -0.59
CA HIS A 45 14.52 -2.86 -1.43
C HIS A 45 14.23 -1.42 -1.88
N GLY A 46 14.99 -0.43 -1.40
CA GLY A 46 14.69 0.98 -1.61
C GLY A 46 13.47 1.44 -0.79
N PRO A 47 12.75 2.47 -1.26
CA PRO A 47 11.54 2.97 -0.60
C PRO A 47 10.44 1.90 -0.47
N ILE A 48 10.03 1.60 0.76
CA ILE A 48 8.98 0.62 1.07
C ILE A 48 7.96 1.17 2.05
N GLY A 49 6.77 0.58 2.06
CA GLY A 49 5.72 0.93 3.00
C GLY A 49 4.84 -0.23 3.42
N LEU A 50 4.02 0.02 4.44
CA LEU A 50 2.99 -0.89 4.93
C LEU A 50 1.64 -0.17 4.93
N ALA A 51 0.59 -0.87 4.52
CA ALA A 51 -0.76 -0.31 4.53
C ALA A 51 -1.82 -1.38 4.82
N ILE A 52 -2.93 -0.92 5.39
CA ILE A 52 -4.15 -1.72 5.51
C ILE A 52 -5.00 -1.47 4.25
N VAL A 53 -4.89 -2.38 3.29
CA VAL A 53 -5.48 -2.24 1.96
C VAL A 53 -6.76 -3.07 1.87
N ARG A 54 -7.76 -2.56 1.15
CA ARG A 54 -9.00 -3.30 0.90
C ARG A 54 -8.73 -4.53 0.01
N ARG A 55 -9.57 -5.56 0.13
CA ARG A 55 -9.38 -6.83 -0.61
C ARG A 55 -9.53 -6.71 -2.13
N GLU A 56 -10.01 -5.58 -2.64
CA GLU A 56 -10.18 -5.37 -4.08
C GLU A 56 -8.86 -5.00 -4.79
N ALA A 57 -7.78 -4.78 -4.03
CA ALA A 57 -6.42 -4.67 -4.55
C ALA A 57 -5.64 -5.94 -4.17
N ASP A 58 -5.05 -6.58 -5.18
CA ASP A 58 -4.33 -7.84 -5.09
C ASP A 58 -2.82 -7.63 -5.24
N PRO A 59 -1.98 -8.54 -4.72
CA PRO A 59 -0.54 -8.47 -4.93
C PRO A 59 -0.18 -8.43 -6.42
N GLY A 60 0.73 -7.55 -6.80
CA GLY A 60 1.09 -7.24 -8.18
C GLY A 60 0.35 -6.02 -8.75
N ASP A 61 -0.71 -5.54 -8.09
CA ASP A 61 -1.38 -4.30 -8.49
C ASP A 61 -0.46 -3.09 -8.25
N VAL A 62 -0.51 -2.15 -9.19
CA VAL A 62 0.15 -0.85 -9.07
C VAL A 62 -0.87 0.18 -8.61
N LEU A 63 -0.57 0.84 -7.50
CA LEU A 63 -1.39 1.86 -6.86
C LEU A 63 -0.75 3.23 -7.04
N GLU A 64 -1.57 4.26 -7.25
CA GLU A 64 -1.13 5.65 -7.12
C GLU A 64 -1.03 6.02 -5.64
N VAL A 65 -0.02 6.80 -5.28
CA VAL A 65 0.28 7.21 -3.92
C VAL A 65 0.18 8.73 -3.80
N GLY A 66 -0.89 9.20 -3.17
CA GLY A 66 -1.23 10.63 -3.13
C GLY A 66 -1.34 11.23 -4.53
N ASP A 67 -1.03 12.53 -4.65
CA ASP A 67 -1.15 13.29 -5.91
C ASP A 67 0.22 13.59 -6.56
N SER A 68 1.30 13.00 -6.03
CA SER A 68 2.69 13.34 -6.41
C SER A 68 3.18 12.61 -7.67
N GLY A 69 2.35 11.76 -8.29
CA GLY A 69 2.75 10.85 -9.36
C GLY A 69 3.59 9.65 -8.90
N THR A 70 3.79 9.50 -7.58
CA THR A 70 4.42 8.32 -6.99
C THR A 70 3.49 7.13 -7.09
N THR A 71 4.06 5.96 -7.35
CA THR A 71 3.33 4.69 -7.44
C THR A 71 3.86 3.68 -6.44
N ALA A 72 3.04 2.68 -6.14
CA ALA A 72 3.38 1.58 -5.26
C ALA A 72 2.92 0.25 -5.84
N GLU A 73 3.81 -0.72 -5.94
CA GLU A 73 3.43 -2.11 -6.20
C GLU A 73 3.00 -2.78 -4.90
N LEU A 74 1.81 -3.38 -4.88
CA LEU A 74 1.31 -4.15 -3.75
C LEU A 74 2.05 -5.50 -3.71
N VAL A 75 2.69 -5.83 -2.60
CA VAL A 75 3.40 -7.11 -2.44
C VAL A 75 2.87 -7.92 -1.26
N GLU A 76 3.01 -9.24 -1.37
CA GLU A 76 2.90 -10.12 -0.20
C GLU A 76 4.11 -9.91 0.70
N LEU A 77 3.92 -10.10 2.01
CA LEU A 77 5.02 -10.07 2.96
C LEU A 77 5.59 -11.48 3.12
N PRO A 78 6.91 -11.63 3.33
CA PRO A 78 7.95 -10.59 3.43
C PRO A 78 8.36 -9.96 2.08
N PHE A 79 9.05 -8.81 2.14
CA PHE A 79 9.45 -7.97 1.00
C PHE A 79 10.47 -8.60 0.05
#